data_AF-A0A7S2S096-F1
#
_entry.id   AF-A0A7S2S096-F1
#
_cell.length_a   1.000
_cell.length_b   1.000
_cell.length_c   1.000
_cell.angle_alpha   90.00
_cell.angle_beta   90.00
_cell.angle_gamma   90.00
#
_symmetry.space_group_name_H-M   'P 1'
#
loop_
_entity.id
_entity.type
_entity.pdbx_description
1 polymer ?
#
loop_
_entity_poly.entity_id
_entity_poly.type
_entity_poly.pdbx_seq_one_letter_code
_entity_poly.pdbx_strand_id
1 'polypeptide(L)'
;CNSLTGCTTTPVDCNDNDACTNDGCNSLTGCTTTPVDCDDGDACTNDGCNSLTGCTTTPVDCDDNDACTNNGCNPLTGCTSTPVDCDDGDLCTVDTCDSSTGCSSTPVDCSGGGSCDPATGECVVDDSPIVDVSNCDNCDAATANCQLLASGEYKCVCNIGFTDFGSGCVPTPNENCYNTPSSSRLWTASGNTCGVKSPTPNVLLFDEDFESYPNGQNLP
;
A
#
# COMPACT_ATOMS: atom_id res chain seq x y z
N CYS A 1 -35.62 80.33 31.88
CA CYS A 1 -35.03 81.69 31.90
C CYS A 1 -35.33 82.33 33.25
N ASN A 2 -34.30 82.69 34.00
CA ASN A 2 -34.36 83.45 35.25
C ASN A 2 -33.92 84.89 34.94
N SER A 3 -34.58 85.89 35.52
CA SER A 3 -34.31 87.32 35.26
C SER A 3 -32.95 87.82 35.77
N LEU A 4 -32.23 87.05 36.59
CA LEU A 4 -30.91 87.36 37.13
C LEU A 4 -29.78 86.52 36.50
N THR A 5 -30.06 85.28 36.07
CA THR A 5 -29.05 84.34 35.53
C THR A 5 -29.26 83.96 34.07
N GLY A 6 -30.27 84.51 33.40
CA GLY A 6 -30.57 84.24 32.00
C GLY A 6 -31.22 82.86 31.76
N CYS A 7 -31.17 82.40 30.51
CA CYS A 7 -31.60 81.05 30.16
C CYS A 7 -30.43 80.09 30.36
N THR A 8 -30.58 79.16 31.30
CA THR A 8 -29.66 78.03 31.47
C THR A 8 -30.18 76.86 30.62
N THR A 9 -29.38 76.41 29.66
CA THR A 9 -29.61 75.14 28.95
C THR A 9 -28.76 74.08 29.64
N THR A 10 -29.40 73.09 30.25
CA THR A 10 -28.70 71.84 30.58
C THR A 10 -28.35 71.17 29.26
N PRO A 11 -27.07 70.79 29.03
CA PRO A 11 -26.73 69.94 27.89
C PRO A 11 -27.62 68.69 27.93
N VAL A 12 -28.22 68.35 26.79
CA VAL A 12 -28.97 67.09 26.66
C VAL A 12 -27.94 65.96 26.63
N ASP A 13 -28.07 65.03 27.56
CA ASP A 13 -27.33 63.76 27.53
C ASP A 13 -28.08 62.80 26.62
N CYS A 14 -27.41 62.39 25.54
CA CYS A 14 -27.96 61.46 24.55
C CYS A 14 -27.44 60.04 24.73
N ASN A 15 -26.66 59.76 25.78
CA ASN A 15 -26.10 58.45 26.04
C ASN A 15 -27.21 57.42 26.33
N ASP A 16 -27.40 56.45 25.44
CA ASP A 16 -28.40 55.39 25.61
C ASP A 16 -27.87 54.20 26.43
N ASN A 17 -26.58 54.21 26.76
CA ASN A 17 -25.82 53.14 27.43
C ASN A 17 -25.73 51.84 26.62
N ASP A 18 -25.98 51.88 25.32
CA ASP A 18 -25.77 50.79 24.40
C ASP A 18 -24.41 50.94 23.73
N ALA A 19 -23.48 50.04 24.06
CA ALA A 19 -22.16 50.01 23.43
C ALA A 19 -22.20 49.71 21.92
N CYS A 20 -23.37 49.34 21.39
CA CYS A 20 -23.63 49.06 19.98
C CYS A 20 -24.19 50.25 19.21
N THR A 21 -24.26 51.42 19.83
CA THR A 21 -24.67 52.65 19.15
C THR A 21 -23.62 53.74 19.35
N ASN A 22 -23.51 54.61 18.35
CA ASN A 22 -22.86 55.90 18.50
C ASN A 22 -23.94 56.95 18.77
N ASP A 23 -23.84 57.58 19.94
CA ASP A 23 -24.79 58.59 20.38
C ASP A 23 -24.39 59.98 19.89
N GLY A 24 -25.35 60.65 19.25
CA GLY A 24 -25.22 61.97 18.69
C GLY A 24 -26.31 62.92 19.17
N CYS A 25 -26.01 64.21 19.12
CA CYS A 25 -26.98 65.26 19.39
C CYS A 25 -27.12 66.15 18.15
N ASN A 26 -28.28 66.08 17.49
CA ASN A 26 -28.61 66.85 16.31
C ASN A 26 -29.47 68.06 16.72
N SER A 27 -29.11 69.26 16.24
CA SER A 27 -29.80 70.51 16.62
C SER A 27 -31.25 70.61 16.12
N LEU A 28 -31.64 69.80 15.13
CA LEU A 28 -32.99 69.78 14.57
C LEU A 28 -33.83 68.61 15.10
N THR A 29 -33.23 67.41 15.21
CA THR A 29 -33.96 66.18 15.56
C THR A 29 -33.77 65.72 17.00
N GLY A 30 -32.87 66.37 17.77
CA GLY A 30 -32.55 65.96 19.14
C GLY A 30 -31.55 64.79 19.16
N CYS A 31 -31.67 63.91 20.15
CA CYS A 31 -30.79 62.74 20.27
C CYS A 31 -30.96 61.78 19.10
N THR A 32 -29.84 61.27 18.60
CA THR A 32 -29.77 60.32 17.50
C THR A 32 -28.83 59.20 17.90
N THR A 33 -29.19 57.97 17.58
CA THR A 33 -28.33 56.80 17.77
C THR A 33 -28.09 56.17 16.42
N THR A 34 -26.86 55.78 16.13
CA THR A 34 -26.50 55.06 14.89
C THR A 34 -25.83 53.75 15.26
N PRO A 35 -26.25 52.60 14.71
CA PRO A 35 -25.60 51.33 14.99
C PRO A 35 -24.09 51.38 14.71
N VAL A 36 -23.31 50.77 15.60
CA VAL A 36 -21.89 50.49 15.38
C VAL A 36 -21.78 49.33 14.39
N ASP A 37 -20.90 49.49 13.40
CA ASP A 37 -20.51 48.41 12.52
C ASP A 37 -19.39 47.60 13.18
N CYS A 38 -19.65 46.32 13.40
CA CYS A 38 -18.73 45.40 14.07
C CYS A 38 -18.06 44.41 13.10
N ASP A 39 -18.28 44.55 11.79
CA ASP A 39 -17.62 43.75 10.76
C ASP A 39 -16.10 43.93 10.86
N ASP A 40 -15.39 42.86 11.24
CA ASP A 40 -13.93 42.86 11.36
C ASP A 40 -13.23 42.51 10.03
N GLY A 41 -14.01 42.16 8.99
CA GLY A 41 -13.55 41.79 7.67
C GLY A 41 -12.96 40.38 7.57
N ASP A 42 -13.04 39.58 8.63
CA ASP A 42 -12.60 38.19 8.66
C ASP A 42 -13.78 37.24 8.42
N ALA A 43 -13.79 36.55 7.29
CA ALA A 43 -14.82 35.55 6.99
C ALA A 43 -14.80 34.33 7.95
N CYS A 44 -13.80 34.25 8.84
CA CYS A 44 -13.64 33.22 9.87
C CYS A 44 -14.19 33.62 11.22
N THR A 45 -14.87 34.75 11.33
CA THR A 45 -15.55 35.20 12.54
C THR A 45 -17.02 35.43 12.26
N ASN A 46 -17.84 35.19 13.28
CA ASN A 46 -19.18 35.77 13.35
C ASN A 46 -19.07 37.03 14.18
N ASP A 47 -19.41 38.15 13.56
CA ASP A 47 -19.39 39.45 14.18
C ASP A 47 -20.75 39.79 14.77
N GLY A 48 -20.69 40.28 15.99
CA GLY A 48 -21.86 40.69 16.74
C GLY A 48 -21.56 41.91 17.58
N CYS A 49 -22.62 42.48 18.14
CA CYS A 49 -22.48 43.53 19.10
C CYS A 49 -23.26 43.21 20.36
N ASN A 50 -22.56 43.26 21.49
CA ASN A 50 -23.14 43.11 22.81
C ASN A 50 -23.38 44.51 23.39
N SER A 51 -24.62 44.80 23.79
CA SER A 51 -25.00 46.14 24.24
C SER A 51 -24.25 46.65 25.48
N LEU A 52 -23.59 45.77 26.23
CA LEU A 52 -22.79 46.14 27.40
C LEU A 52 -21.29 46.22 27.09
N THR A 53 -20.78 45.31 26.25
CA THR A 53 -19.32 45.18 26.02
C THR A 53 -18.85 45.69 24.66
N GLY A 54 -19.77 46.04 23.76
CA GLY A 54 -19.48 46.50 22.40
C GLY A 54 -19.30 45.34 21.42
N CYS A 55 -18.55 45.60 20.34
CA CYS A 55 -18.29 44.60 19.30
C CYS A 55 -17.62 43.34 19.86
N THR A 56 -18.09 42.20 19.38
CA THR A 56 -17.59 40.87 19.73
C THR A 56 -17.42 40.06 18.46
N THR A 57 -16.31 39.34 18.37
CA THR A 57 -16.05 38.39 17.28
C THR A 57 -15.96 37.00 17.89
N THR A 58 -16.57 36.02 17.22
CA THR A 58 -16.48 34.61 17.63
C THR A 58 -15.99 33.77 16.46
N PRO A 59 -14.95 32.94 16.63
CA PRO A 59 -14.48 32.08 15.55
C PRO A 59 -15.59 31.21 14.97
N VAL A 60 -15.62 31.09 13.65
CA VAL A 60 -16.45 30.12 12.93
C VAL A 60 -15.83 28.74 13.08
N ASP A 61 -16.68 27.76 13.41
CA ASP A 61 -16.30 26.35 13.36
C ASP A 61 -16.47 25.85 11.92
N CYS A 62 -15.35 25.45 11.31
CA CYS A 62 -15.31 24.96 9.94
C CYS A 62 -15.24 23.43 9.86
N ASP A 63 -15.42 22.72 10.98
CA ASP A 63 -15.43 21.27 10.97
C ASP A 63 -16.66 20.71 10.23
N ASP A 64 -16.44 20.08 9.08
CA ASP A 64 -17.47 19.42 8.29
C ASP A 64 -17.78 17.99 8.78
N ASN A 65 -17.10 17.51 9.83
CA ASN A 65 -17.18 16.16 10.38
C ASN A 65 -16.80 15.03 9.41
N ASP A 66 -16.08 15.35 8.33
CA ASP A 66 -15.52 14.37 7.41
C ASP A 66 -14.06 14.07 7.79
N ALA A 67 -13.79 12.85 8.24
CA ALA A 67 -12.43 12.41 8.57
C ALA A 67 -11.48 12.40 7.35
N CYS A 68 -12.03 12.53 6.14
CA CYS A 68 -11.31 12.57 4.87
C CYS A 68 -11.03 13.99 4.37
N THR A 69 -11.29 15.02 5.18
CA THR A 69 -10.96 16.40 4.85
C THR A 69 -10.09 17.04 5.93
N ASN A 70 -9.20 17.92 5.48
CA ASN A 70 -8.57 18.90 6.34
C ASN A 70 -9.37 20.19 6.22
N ASN A 71 -9.99 20.56 7.34
CA ASN A 71 -10.81 21.74 7.47
C ASN A 71 -9.97 22.93 7.94
N GLY A 72 -10.18 24.07 7.32
CA GLY A 72 -9.53 25.32 7.66
C GLY A 72 -10.44 26.49 7.37
N CYS A 73 -10.01 27.66 7.81
CA CYS A 73 -10.72 28.88 7.49
C CYS A 73 -9.78 29.90 6.84
N ASN A 74 -10.20 30.41 5.69
CA ASN A 74 -9.51 31.46 4.98
C ASN A 74 -10.20 32.81 5.30
N PRO A 75 -9.48 33.83 5.79
CA PRO A 75 -10.09 35.06 6.25
C PRO A 75 -10.80 35.87 5.15
N LEU A 76 -10.56 35.57 3.88
CA LEU A 76 -11.23 36.23 2.76
C LEU A 76 -12.40 35.42 2.19
N THR A 77 -12.34 34.09 2.26
CA THR A 77 -13.30 33.21 1.58
C THR A 77 -14.14 32.35 2.53
N GLY A 78 -13.84 32.36 3.83
CA GLY A 78 -14.50 31.57 4.85
C GLY A 78 -13.97 30.14 4.92
N CYS A 79 -14.82 29.23 5.42
CA CYS A 79 -14.46 27.82 5.59
C CYS A 79 -14.05 27.14 4.28
N THR A 80 -12.99 26.35 4.37
CA THR A 80 -12.45 25.56 3.27
C THR A 80 -12.20 24.13 3.74
N SER A 81 -12.60 23.16 2.94
CA SER A 81 -12.30 21.74 3.13
C SER A 81 -11.39 21.27 2.01
N THR A 82 -10.30 20.58 2.34
CA THR A 82 -9.39 19.99 1.37
C THR A 82 -9.31 18.49 1.57
N PRO A 83 -9.45 17.65 0.53
CA PRO A 83 -9.34 16.20 0.70
C PRO A 83 -8.00 15.80 1.33
N VAL A 84 -8.06 14.85 2.25
CA VAL A 84 -6.87 14.15 2.79
C VAL A 84 -6.36 13.19 1.72
N ASP A 85 -5.04 13.16 1.55
CA ASP A 85 -4.38 12.15 0.75
C ASP A 85 -4.14 10.92 1.62
N CYS A 86 -4.76 9.79 1.26
CA CYS A 86 -4.65 8.54 1.99
C CYS A 86 -3.64 7.57 1.36
N ASP A 87 -2.94 7.97 0.30
CA ASP A 87 -1.89 7.17 -0.33
C ASP A 87 -0.79 6.85 0.70
N ASP A 88 -0.64 5.56 1.04
CA ASP A 88 0.38 5.11 1.98
C ASP A 88 1.75 4.82 1.31
N GLY A 89 1.79 4.93 -0.03
CA GLY A 89 2.93 4.67 -0.88
C GLY A 89 3.22 3.19 -1.13
N ASP A 90 2.39 2.27 -0.62
CA ASP A 90 2.48 0.84 -0.91
C ASP A 90 1.59 0.50 -2.11
N LEU A 91 2.21 0.17 -3.23
CA LEU A 91 1.49 -0.22 -4.45
C LEU A 91 0.67 -1.52 -4.27
N CYS A 92 0.91 -2.26 -3.18
CA CYS A 92 0.21 -3.49 -2.84
C CYS A 92 -0.92 -3.31 -1.83
N THR A 93 -1.31 -2.07 -1.56
CA THR A 93 -2.53 -1.74 -0.81
C THR A 93 -3.52 -1.02 -1.73
N VAL A 94 -4.79 -1.10 -1.34
CA VAL A 94 -5.85 -0.24 -1.84
C VAL A 94 -6.17 0.74 -0.73
N ASP A 95 -5.80 1.99 -0.95
CA ASP A 95 -6.06 3.09 -0.05
C ASP A 95 -7.47 3.63 -0.26
N THR A 96 -8.16 3.80 0.85
CA THR A 96 -9.52 4.31 0.88
C THR A 96 -9.67 5.29 2.02
N CYS A 97 -10.59 6.22 1.87
CA CYS A 97 -10.98 7.11 2.94
C CYS A 97 -12.47 6.95 3.22
N ASP A 98 -12.81 6.60 4.45
CA ASP A 98 -14.17 6.59 4.94
C ASP A 98 -14.42 7.85 5.78
N SER A 99 -15.52 8.55 5.52
CA SER A 99 -15.78 9.85 6.16
C SER A 99 -15.93 9.78 7.69
N SER A 100 -16.17 8.59 8.25
CA SER A 100 -16.31 8.38 9.68
C SER A 100 -15.05 7.84 10.35
N THR A 101 -14.28 6.99 9.66
CA THR A 101 -13.09 6.35 10.25
C THR A 101 -11.76 6.89 9.73
N GLY A 102 -11.77 7.68 8.67
CA GLY A 102 -10.59 8.26 8.04
C GLY A 102 -9.90 7.29 7.07
N CYS A 103 -8.62 7.55 6.81
CA CYS A 103 -7.81 6.74 5.90
C CYS A 103 -7.63 5.30 6.38
N SER A 104 -7.75 4.36 5.46
CA SER A 104 -7.41 2.96 5.67
C SER A 104 -6.89 2.32 4.39
N SER A 105 -5.94 1.41 4.57
CA SER A 105 -5.25 0.70 3.49
C SER A 105 -5.53 -0.79 3.64
N THR A 106 -5.96 -1.44 2.56
CA THR A 106 -6.26 -2.87 2.56
C THR A 106 -5.38 -3.60 1.56
N PRO A 107 -4.79 -4.77 1.91
CA PRO A 107 -3.95 -5.48 0.96
C PRO A 107 -4.68 -5.81 -0.34
N VAL A 108 -4.00 -5.66 -1.48
CA VAL A 108 -4.49 -6.09 -2.80
C VAL A 108 -4.77 -7.60 -2.75
N ASP A 109 -5.97 -7.99 -3.17
CA ASP A 109 -6.36 -9.40 -3.21
C ASP A 109 -5.83 -10.11 -4.46
N CYS A 110 -4.79 -10.92 -4.29
CA CYS A 110 -4.21 -11.77 -5.33
C CYS A 110 -4.72 -13.23 -5.27
N SER A 111 -5.99 -13.44 -4.89
CA SER A 111 -6.64 -14.76 -4.76
C SER A 111 -6.63 -15.66 -6.02
N GLY A 112 -6.16 -15.15 -7.16
CA GLY A 112 -5.86 -15.93 -8.37
C GLY A 112 -4.56 -16.73 -8.35
N GLY A 113 -3.78 -16.67 -7.25
CA GLY A 113 -2.51 -17.38 -7.09
C GLY A 113 -1.33 -16.48 -7.42
N GLY A 114 -0.86 -15.72 -6.43
CA GLY A 114 0.26 -14.82 -6.59
C GLY A 114 0.50 -13.96 -5.35
N SER A 115 1.62 -13.26 -5.34
CA SER A 115 1.87 -12.14 -4.43
C SER A 115 1.78 -10.83 -5.21
N CYS A 116 1.49 -9.74 -4.53
CA CYS A 116 1.63 -8.42 -5.15
C CYS A 116 3.12 -8.05 -5.19
N ASP A 117 3.60 -7.57 -6.35
CA ASP A 117 4.95 -7.03 -6.50
C ASP A 117 5.00 -5.58 -5.97
N PRO A 118 5.78 -5.29 -4.90
CA PRO A 118 5.84 -3.95 -4.32
C PRO A 118 6.46 -2.89 -5.25
N ALA A 119 7.12 -3.29 -6.35
CA ALA A 119 7.65 -2.36 -7.33
C ALA A 119 6.61 -1.91 -8.38
N THR A 120 5.58 -2.72 -8.62
CA THR A 120 4.60 -2.49 -9.71
C THR A 120 3.15 -2.40 -9.24
N GLY A 121 2.82 -2.97 -8.07
CA GLY A 121 1.45 -3.12 -7.59
C GLY A 121 0.65 -4.21 -8.31
N GLU A 122 1.29 -4.96 -9.21
CA GLU A 122 0.63 -6.01 -9.97
C GLU A 122 0.68 -7.34 -9.21
N CYS A 123 -0.42 -8.09 -9.23
CA CYS A 123 -0.42 -9.47 -8.77
C CYS A 123 0.41 -10.30 -9.75
N VAL A 124 1.54 -10.80 -9.29
CA VAL A 124 2.40 -11.71 -10.02
C VAL A 124 2.18 -13.12 -9.50
N VAL A 125 1.91 -14.05 -10.41
CA VAL A 125 2.23 -15.45 -10.14
C VAL A 125 3.73 -15.46 -9.84
N ASP A 126 4.16 -16.13 -8.79
CA ASP A 126 5.58 -16.24 -8.49
C ASP A 126 6.23 -17.15 -9.55
N ASP A 127 6.50 -16.58 -10.72
CA ASP A 127 7.34 -17.14 -11.78
C ASP A 127 8.83 -16.89 -11.46
N SER A 128 9.16 -16.29 -10.30
CA SER A 128 10.49 -16.51 -9.74
C SER A 128 10.63 -18.02 -9.54
N PRO A 129 11.81 -18.60 -9.75
CA PRO A 129 12.03 -19.98 -9.38
C PRO A 129 11.89 -20.09 -7.87
N ILE A 130 10.67 -20.35 -7.39
CA ILE A 130 10.46 -20.97 -6.10
C ILE A 130 11.31 -22.23 -6.17
N VAL A 131 12.40 -22.24 -5.40
CA VAL A 131 13.18 -23.44 -5.13
C VAL A 131 12.34 -24.27 -4.17
N ASP A 132 11.18 -24.72 -4.63
CA ASP A 132 10.41 -25.74 -3.96
C ASP A 132 10.27 -26.93 -4.90
N VAL A 133 11.37 -27.67 -4.95
CA VAL A 133 11.53 -28.94 -5.66
C VAL A 133 10.62 -30.03 -5.03
N SER A 134 9.90 -29.74 -3.93
CA SER A 134 9.10 -30.72 -3.16
C SER A 134 7.66 -30.94 -3.64
N ASN A 135 7.16 -30.13 -4.58
CA ASN A 135 5.82 -30.31 -5.18
C ASN A 135 5.78 -30.30 -6.72
N CYS A 136 6.94 -30.29 -7.39
CA CYS A 136 7.05 -30.30 -8.86
C CYS A 136 6.46 -29.10 -9.62
N ASP A 137 6.14 -28.01 -8.96
CA ASP A 137 5.47 -26.85 -9.59
C ASP A 137 6.35 -26.15 -10.66
N ASN A 138 7.66 -26.40 -10.68
CA ASN A 138 8.60 -25.83 -11.65
C ASN A 138 9.59 -26.86 -12.26
N CYS A 139 9.10 -28.10 -12.51
CA CYS A 139 9.89 -29.14 -13.18
C CYS A 139 10.03 -28.84 -14.68
N ASP A 140 11.21 -28.41 -15.12
CA ASP A 140 11.50 -28.35 -16.55
C ASP A 140 11.55 -29.78 -17.13
N ALA A 141 10.54 -30.12 -17.93
CA ALA A 141 10.42 -31.44 -18.57
C ALA A 141 11.60 -31.77 -19.50
N ALA A 142 12.38 -30.78 -19.96
CA ALA A 142 13.57 -31.01 -20.76
C ALA A 142 14.73 -31.58 -19.92
N THR A 143 14.81 -31.26 -18.63
CA THR A 143 15.98 -31.56 -17.78
C THR A 143 15.64 -32.36 -16.51
N ALA A 144 14.36 -32.49 -16.16
CA ALA A 144 13.86 -33.22 -15.00
C ALA A 144 12.48 -33.85 -15.25
N ASN A 145 12.11 -34.81 -14.39
CA ASN A 145 10.78 -35.40 -14.34
C ASN A 145 10.24 -35.37 -12.91
N CYS A 146 8.95 -35.08 -12.78
CA CYS A 146 8.27 -35.15 -11.49
C CYS A 146 8.01 -36.61 -11.09
N GLN A 147 8.44 -37.00 -9.89
CA GLN A 147 8.26 -38.36 -9.37
C GLN A 147 7.63 -38.36 -7.98
N LEU A 148 6.63 -39.22 -7.79
CA LEU A 148 6.07 -39.53 -6.47
C LEU A 148 7.04 -40.44 -5.71
N LEU A 149 7.62 -39.94 -4.62
CA LEU A 149 8.50 -40.71 -3.75
C LEU A 149 7.69 -41.63 -2.84
N ALA A 150 8.35 -42.67 -2.31
CA ALA A 150 7.75 -43.58 -1.34
C ALA A 150 7.30 -42.89 -0.02
N SER A 151 7.78 -41.66 0.23
CA SER A 151 7.32 -40.79 1.32
C SER A 151 5.95 -40.18 1.08
N GLY A 152 5.41 -40.24 -0.15
CA GLY A 152 4.17 -39.57 -0.55
C GLY A 152 4.34 -38.13 -1.06
N GLU A 153 5.58 -37.69 -1.24
CA GLU A 153 5.97 -36.34 -1.70
C GLU A 153 6.34 -36.35 -3.19
N TYR A 154 6.04 -35.27 -3.92
CA TYR A 154 6.31 -35.15 -5.36
C TYR A 154 7.59 -34.37 -5.59
N LYS A 155 8.69 -35.06 -5.95
CA LYS A 155 9.98 -34.42 -6.15
C LYS A 155 10.36 -34.34 -7.62
N CYS A 156 10.92 -33.22 -8.05
CA CYS A 156 11.64 -33.17 -9.32
C CYS A 156 12.94 -33.95 -9.24
N VAL A 157 13.07 -34.94 -10.11
CA VAL A 157 14.26 -35.76 -10.23
C VAL A 157 14.88 -35.47 -11.59
N CYS A 158 16.14 -35.04 -11.60
CA CYS A 158 16.85 -34.75 -12.84
C CYS A 158 16.84 -35.95 -13.78
N ASN A 159 16.64 -35.65 -15.07
CA ASN A 159 16.75 -36.64 -16.13
C ASN A 159 18.18 -37.20 -16.17
N ILE A 160 18.33 -38.38 -16.75
CA ILE A 160 19.63 -38.99 -16.95
C ILE A 160 20.50 -38.02 -17.79
N GLY A 161 21.76 -37.81 -17.41
CA GLY A 161 22.63 -36.80 -18.01
C GLY A 161 22.58 -35.42 -17.35
N PHE A 162 21.79 -35.25 -16.28
CA PHE A 162 21.70 -33.99 -15.52
C PHE A 162 21.91 -34.23 -14.00
N THR A 163 22.54 -33.28 -13.32
CA THR A 163 22.76 -33.30 -11.86
C THR A 163 22.03 -32.15 -11.17
N ASP A 164 21.43 -32.45 -10.02
CA ASP A 164 20.76 -31.50 -9.14
C ASP A 164 21.80 -30.72 -8.31
N PHE A 165 21.86 -29.39 -8.49
CA PHE A 165 22.71 -28.49 -7.69
C PHE A 165 21.91 -27.69 -6.64
N GLY A 166 20.65 -28.07 -6.37
CA GLY A 166 19.76 -27.37 -5.44
C GLY A 166 19.12 -26.11 -6.03
N SER A 167 19.61 -25.61 -7.17
CA SER A 167 19.01 -24.52 -7.95
C SER A 167 18.47 -24.98 -9.32
N GLY A 168 18.49 -26.28 -9.60
CA GLY A 168 18.04 -26.88 -10.86
C GLY A 168 18.94 -28.00 -11.38
N CYS A 169 18.52 -28.63 -12.47
CA CYS A 169 19.22 -29.73 -13.15
C CYS A 169 20.17 -29.19 -14.22
N VAL A 170 21.47 -29.48 -14.11
CA VAL A 170 22.49 -29.05 -15.10
C VAL A 170 23.11 -30.25 -15.82
N PRO A 171 23.48 -30.14 -17.11
CA PRO A 171 24.10 -31.23 -17.86
C PRO A 171 25.39 -31.72 -17.18
N THR A 172 25.54 -33.03 -17.00
CA THR A 172 26.79 -33.63 -16.49
C THR A 172 27.81 -33.74 -17.61
N PRO A 173 29.01 -33.13 -17.50
CA PRO A 173 30.07 -33.35 -18.46
C PRO A 173 30.69 -34.74 -18.23
N ASN A 174 30.52 -35.65 -19.19
CA ASN A 174 31.31 -36.87 -19.46
C ASN A 174 32.00 -37.53 -18.25
N GLU A 175 31.24 -37.93 -17.22
CA GLU A 175 31.77 -38.80 -16.16
C GLU A 175 31.58 -40.27 -16.56
N ASN A 176 32.66 -41.05 -16.44
CA ASN A 176 32.63 -42.49 -16.71
C ASN A 176 31.62 -43.21 -15.80
N CYS A 177 30.81 -44.08 -16.41
CA CYS A 177 29.91 -44.99 -15.71
C CYS A 177 30.63 -46.23 -15.18
N TYR A 178 30.39 -46.58 -13.92
CA TYR A 178 30.93 -47.76 -13.26
C TYR A 178 29.83 -48.73 -12.83
N ASN A 179 30.16 -50.02 -12.84
CA ASN A 179 29.27 -51.11 -12.48
C ASN A 179 29.46 -51.51 -11.00
N THR A 180 28.38 -51.51 -10.21
CA THR A 180 28.37 -52.09 -8.86
C THR A 180 27.70 -53.46 -8.85
N PRO A 181 28.29 -54.52 -8.22
CA PRO A 181 27.78 -55.90 -8.32
C PRO A 181 26.32 -56.10 -7.87
N SER A 182 25.81 -55.24 -7.00
CA SER A 182 24.50 -55.35 -6.36
C SER A 182 23.40 -54.50 -6.99
N SER A 183 23.70 -53.68 -8.01
CA SER A 183 22.71 -52.81 -8.65
C SER A 183 22.35 -53.30 -10.06
N SER A 184 21.10 -53.13 -10.48
CA SER A 184 20.69 -53.25 -11.89
C SER A 184 21.05 -52.02 -12.74
N ARG A 185 21.58 -50.97 -12.10
CA ARG A 185 21.95 -49.68 -12.71
C ARG A 185 23.47 -49.44 -12.65
N LEU A 186 23.96 -48.62 -13.57
CA LEU A 186 25.33 -48.10 -13.62
C LEU A 186 25.39 -46.75 -12.90
N TRP A 187 26.55 -46.43 -12.32
CA TRP A 187 26.73 -45.27 -11.44
C TRP A 187 27.97 -44.45 -11.80
N THR A 188 27.90 -43.14 -11.72
CA THR A 188 29.09 -42.26 -11.82
C THR A 188 29.90 -42.28 -10.53
N ALA A 189 31.14 -41.77 -10.58
CA ALA A 189 31.98 -41.61 -9.38
C ALA A 189 31.33 -40.70 -8.32
N SER A 190 30.44 -39.82 -8.77
CA SER A 190 29.65 -38.89 -7.94
C SER A 190 28.42 -39.54 -7.30
N GLY A 191 28.16 -40.84 -7.56
CA GLY A 191 27.07 -41.60 -6.94
C GLY A 191 25.71 -41.46 -7.64
N ASN A 192 25.68 -41.00 -8.89
CA ASN A 192 24.45 -40.82 -9.67
C ASN A 192 24.25 -41.94 -10.70
N THR A 193 23.01 -42.27 -11.08
CA THR A 193 22.76 -43.33 -12.08
C THR A 193 22.98 -42.82 -13.51
N CYS A 194 23.66 -43.59 -14.35
CA CYS A 194 24.01 -43.18 -15.72
C CYS A 194 23.80 -44.27 -16.79
N GLY A 195 23.10 -45.36 -16.46
CA GLY A 195 22.76 -46.42 -17.42
C GLY A 195 22.18 -47.66 -16.74
N VAL A 196 21.86 -48.69 -17.54
CA VAL A 196 21.28 -49.96 -17.06
C VAL A 196 22.07 -51.18 -17.54
N LYS A 197 22.07 -52.24 -16.74
CA LYS A 197 22.75 -53.49 -17.09
C LYS A 197 21.90 -54.34 -18.03
N SER A 198 22.54 -54.94 -19.03
CA SER A 198 21.87 -55.92 -19.89
C SER A 198 21.38 -57.14 -19.09
N PRO A 199 20.19 -57.68 -19.42
CA PRO A 199 19.69 -58.92 -18.83
C PRO A 199 20.48 -60.17 -19.26
N THR A 200 21.36 -60.06 -20.28
CA THR A 200 22.27 -61.14 -20.67
C THR A 200 23.58 -61.06 -19.88
N PRO A 201 24.04 -62.16 -19.25
CA PRO A 201 25.27 -62.12 -18.48
C PRO A 201 26.47 -61.87 -19.41
N ASN A 202 27.18 -60.76 -19.16
CA ASN A 202 28.51 -60.41 -19.68
C ASN A 202 28.65 -59.84 -21.10
N VAL A 203 27.60 -59.33 -21.75
CA VAL A 203 27.78 -58.95 -23.17
C VAL A 203 27.64 -57.46 -23.46
N LEU A 204 26.67 -56.72 -22.88
CA LEU A 204 26.39 -55.34 -23.34
C LEU A 204 25.98 -54.39 -22.20
N LEU A 205 26.34 -53.11 -22.34
CA LEU A 205 25.74 -51.96 -21.65
C LEU A 205 24.88 -51.18 -22.65
N PHE A 206 23.78 -50.60 -22.20
CA PHE A 206 22.87 -49.81 -23.05
C PHE A 206 22.93 -48.34 -22.68
N ASP A 207 23.11 -47.49 -23.69
CA ASP A 207 22.86 -46.05 -23.64
C ASP A 207 21.36 -45.74 -23.85
N GLU A 208 20.96 -44.47 -23.79
CA GLU A 208 19.58 -44.00 -23.92
C GLU A 208 18.91 -44.34 -25.27
N ASP A 209 19.70 -44.51 -26.33
CA ASP A 209 19.25 -44.97 -27.65
C ASP A 209 19.22 -46.51 -27.81
N PHE A 210 19.41 -47.26 -26.71
CA PHE A 210 19.58 -48.72 -26.70
C PHE A 210 20.76 -49.22 -27.56
N GLU A 211 21.71 -48.35 -27.87
CA GLU A 211 22.96 -48.74 -28.49
C GLU A 211 23.79 -49.59 -27.53
N SER A 212 24.43 -50.63 -28.08
CA SER A 212 25.06 -51.66 -27.27
C SER A 212 26.58 -51.53 -27.24
N TYR A 213 27.16 -51.37 -26.06
CA TYR A 213 28.59 -51.22 -25.87
C TYR A 213 29.23 -52.44 -25.16
N PRO A 214 30.47 -52.83 -25.51
CA PRO A 214 31.19 -53.89 -24.81
C PRO A 214 31.39 -53.57 -23.33
N ASN A 215 31.33 -54.59 -22.49
CA ASN A 215 31.54 -54.46 -21.06
C ASN A 215 32.96 -53.89 -20.75
N GLY A 216 33.04 -52.83 -19.95
CA GLY A 216 34.30 -52.18 -19.57
C GLY A 216 34.74 -50.99 -20.43
N GLN A 217 33.90 -50.50 -21.35
CA GLN A 217 34.08 -49.19 -22.00
C GLN A 217 33.22 -48.11 -21.31
N ASN A 218 33.68 -46.86 -21.42
CA ASN A 218 32.85 -45.71 -21.04
C ASN A 218 31.69 -45.59 -22.03
N LEU A 219 30.49 -45.42 -21.50
CA LEU A 219 29.37 -44.91 -22.28
C LEU A 219 29.69 -43.44 -22.61
N PRO A 220 29.53 -42.99 -23.87
CA PRO A 220 29.76 -41.61 -24.26
C PRO A 220 28.85 -40.63 -23.50
#